data_AF-A0A8S9I056-F1
#
_entry.id   AF-A0A8S9I056-F1
#
_cell.length_a   1.000
_cell.length_b   1.000
_cell.length_c   1.000
_cell.angle_alpha   90.00
_cell.angle_beta   90.00
_cell.angle_gamma   90.00
#
_symmetry.space_group_name_H-M   'P 1'
#
loop_
_entity.id
_entity.type
_entity.pdbx_description
1 polymer ?
#
loop_
_entity_poly.entity_id
_entity_poly.type
_entity_poly.pdbx_seq_one_letter_code
_entity_poly.pdbx_strand_id
1 'polypeptide(L)'
;MTFSMRDLDEALQGCGQKSGIEIWRIENFKPVTVPKESHGKFFTGDSYIVLKTAASRSGSLHHDIHYWLGKDSSQDEAGAVAIMTVELDSALGGRAVQYREVQGHETEKFLSYFKPCIIPQEGGVASGFNHVKPEKHQTRLYICKGKHVVRVPFARSTLNHDDVFILDTESKIFQFSGSNSSIQERAKALEVVQYIKDTYHDGKCDIAAVGK
;
A
#
# COMPACT_ATOMS: atom_id res chain seq x y z
N MET A 1 -22.44 -7.37 -20.56
CA MET A 1 -22.61 -5.95 -20.91
C MET A 1 -21.24 -5.41 -21.27
N THR A 2 -21.09 -4.74 -22.41
CA THR A 2 -19.84 -4.08 -22.80
C THR A 2 -19.88 -2.65 -22.28
N PHE A 3 -19.09 -2.34 -21.26
CA PHE A 3 -18.90 -0.97 -20.78
C PHE A 3 -17.87 -0.26 -21.64
N SER A 4 -18.17 0.98 -22.02
CA SER A 4 -17.24 1.89 -22.69
C SER A 4 -16.67 2.89 -21.69
N MET A 5 -15.60 3.60 -22.07
CA MET A 5 -14.99 4.63 -21.22
C MET A 5 -15.95 5.73 -20.77
N ARG A 6 -17.02 6.00 -21.53
CA ARG A 6 -18.01 7.04 -21.21
C ARG A 6 -19.02 6.59 -20.15
N ASP A 7 -19.12 5.29 -19.92
CA ASP A 7 -20.04 4.70 -18.96
C ASP A 7 -19.42 4.61 -17.55
N LEU A 8 -18.10 4.83 -17.45
CA LEU A 8 -17.40 4.86 -16.17
C LEU A 8 -17.63 6.17 -15.42
N ASP A 9 -17.45 6.11 -14.10
CA ASP A 9 -17.33 7.30 -13.26
C ASP A 9 -16.29 8.27 -13.82
N GLU A 10 -16.58 9.57 -13.76
CA GLU A 10 -15.75 10.65 -14.31
C GLU A 10 -14.29 10.56 -13.87
N ALA A 11 -14.03 10.13 -12.63
CA ALA A 11 -12.67 10.02 -12.10
C ALA A 11 -11.82 8.94 -12.81
N LEU A 12 -12.45 7.93 -13.41
CA LEU A 12 -11.78 6.85 -14.15
C LEU A 12 -11.62 7.16 -15.64
N GLN A 13 -12.32 8.18 -16.15
CA GLN A 13 -12.30 8.50 -17.58
C GLN A 13 -10.91 9.01 -18.01
N GLY A 14 -10.48 8.58 -19.19
CA GLY A 14 -9.15 8.92 -19.73
C GLY A 14 -7.96 8.26 -19.03
N CYS A 15 -8.17 7.31 -18.11
CA CYS A 15 -7.08 6.52 -17.54
C CYS A 15 -6.45 5.57 -18.57
N GLY A 16 -5.28 5.03 -18.23
CA GLY A 16 -4.60 4.00 -19.03
C GLY A 16 -4.03 4.48 -20.36
N GLN A 17 -4.05 5.78 -20.66
CA GLN A 17 -3.60 6.29 -21.97
C GLN A 17 -2.07 6.40 -22.08
N LYS A 18 -1.35 6.32 -20.96
CA LYS A 18 0.11 6.43 -20.92
C LYS A 18 0.71 5.48 -19.89
N SER A 19 1.97 5.11 -20.11
CA SER A 19 2.73 4.33 -19.13
C SER A 19 2.80 5.06 -17.79
N GLY A 20 2.47 4.37 -16.71
CA GLY A 20 2.37 4.98 -15.39
C GLY A 20 1.62 4.12 -14.39
N ILE A 21 1.40 4.69 -13.22
CA ILE A 21 0.50 4.17 -12.18
C ILE A 21 -0.53 5.25 -11.91
N GLU A 22 -1.79 4.85 -11.88
CA GLU A 22 -2.94 5.67 -11.51
C GLU A 22 -3.67 4.94 -10.38
N ILE A 23 -4.07 5.68 -9.33
CA ILE A 23 -4.64 5.10 -8.11
C ILE A 23 -5.90 5.87 -7.75
N TRP A 24 -6.94 5.14 -7.39
CA TRP A 24 -8.19 5.68 -6.86
C TRP A 24 -8.50 5.01 -5.53
N ARG A 25 -8.95 5.81 -4.58
CA ARG A 25 -9.53 5.35 -3.32
C ARG A 25 -11.04 5.32 -3.49
N ILE A 26 -11.70 4.29 -2.96
CA ILE A 26 -13.16 4.24 -2.97
C ILE A 26 -13.67 5.02 -1.77
N GLU A 27 -14.49 6.04 -2.03
CA GLU A 27 -15.12 6.87 -1.00
C GLU A 27 -16.62 6.95 -1.29
N ASN A 28 -17.46 6.45 -0.38
CA ASN A 28 -18.92 6.44 -0.56
C ASN A 28 -19.35 5.87 -1.92
N PHE A 29 -18.80 4.71 -2.30
CA PHE A 29 -19.06 4.03 -3.58
C PHE A 29 -18.62 4.79 -4.84
N LYS A 30 -17.69 5.73 -4.72
CA LYS A 30 -17.12 6.45 -5.86
C LYS A 30 -15.59 6.38 -5.86
N PRO A 31 -14.94 6.25 -7.02
CA PRO A 31 -13.50 6.37 -7.13
C PRO A 31 -13.07 7.83 -6.99
N VAL A 32 -12.12 8.09 -6.09
CA VAL A 32 -11.49 9.40 -5.89
C VAL A 32 -10.00 9.27 -6.17
N THR A 33 -9.48 10.07 -7.11
CA THR A 33 -8.07 10.03 -7.52
C THR A 33 -7.14 10.30 -6.34
N VAL A 34 -6.18 9.40 -6.12
CA VAL A 34 -5.13 9.58 -5.12
C VAL A 34 -3.98 10.41 -5.71
N PRO A 35 -3.60 11.53 -5.08
CA PRO A 35 -2.46 12.35 -5.52
C PRO A 35 -1.16 11.55 -5.55
N LYS A 36 -0.24 11.91 -6.47
CA LYS A 36 1.01 11.15 -6.69
C LYS A 36 1.90 11.11 -5.45
N GLU A 37 1.92 12.17 -4.67
CA GLU A 37 2.61 12.30 -3.38
C GLU A 37 2.06 11.37 -2.28
N SER A 38 0.89 10.79 -2.51
CA SER A 38 0.23 9.82 -1.62
C SER A 38 0.23 8.40 -2.19
N HIS A 39 0.86 8.17 -3.36
CA HIS A 39 1.03 6.80 -3.88
C HIS A 39 1.85 5.97 -2.89
N GLY A 40 1.34 4.77 -2.57
CA GLY A 40 1.93 3.89 -1.54
C GLY A 40 1.37 4.11 -0.13
N LYS A 41 0.54 5.13 0.11
CA LYS A 41 -0.19 5.35 1.37
C LYS A 41 -1.58 4.74 1.26
N PHE A 42 -1.76 3.59 1.90
CA PHE A 42 -3.04 2.87 1.96
C PHE A 42 -3.60 2.94 3.38
N PHE A 43 -4.92 3.05 3.50
CA PHE A 43 -5.63 2.98 4.77
C PHE A 43 -6.29 1.61 4.94
N THR A 44 -6.15 1.05 6.14
CA THR A 44 -6.63 -0.30 6.49
C THR A 44 -8.15 -0.39 6.40
N GLY A 45 -8.87 0.71 6.59
CA GLY A 45 -10.32 0.80 6.50
C GLY A 45 -10.86 1.10 5.11
N ASP A 46 -10.02 1.24 4.07
CA ASP A 46 -10.44 1.69 2.74
C ASP A 46 -10.14 0.62 1.67
N SER A 47 -10.81 0.73 0.52
CA SER A 47 -10.52 -0.04 -0.70
C SER A 47 -9.97 0.85 -1.81
N TYR A 48 -9.12 0.29 -2.69
CA TYR A 48 -8.43 1.04 -3.73
C TYR A 48 -8.40 0.30 -5.06
N ILE A 49 -8.37 1.06 -6.16
CA ILE A 49 -8.01 0.60 -7.50
C ILE A 49 -6.63 1.15 -7.83
N VAL A 50 -5.73 0.29 -8.30
CA VAL A 50 -4.40 0.65 -8.80
C VAL A 50 -4.28 0.13 -10.23
N LEU A 51 -4.29 1.04 -11.19
CA LEU A 51 -4.06 0.74 -12.60
C LEU A 51 -2.57 0.94 -12.92
N LYS A 52 -1.88 -0.15 -13.25
CA LYS A 52 -0.55 -0.10 -13.82
C LYS A 52 -0.64 -0.21 -15.34
N THR A 53 -0.17 0.81 -16.04
CA THR A 53 -0.05 0.81 -17.50
C THR A 53 1.41 0.72 -17.90
N ALA A 54 1.71 -0.18 -18.83
CA ALA A 54 3.04 -0.39 -19.40
C ALA A 54 2.98 -0.46 -20.93
N ALA A 55 3.86 0.27 -21.61
CA ALA A 55 4.04 0.16 -23.04
C ALA A 55 4.93 -1.04 -23.38
N SER A 56 4.48 -1.85 -24.34
CA SER A 56 5.29 -2.89 -24.96
C SER A 56 6.31 -2.26 -25.93
N ARG A 57 7.25 -3.07 -26.42
CA ARG A 57 8.21 -2.65 -27.45
C ARG A 57 7.54 -2.23 -28.77
N SER A 58 6.32 -2.72 -29.05
CA SER A 58 5.55 -2.33 -30.25
C SER A 58 4.68 -1.09 -30.04
N GLY A 59 4.73 -0.48 -28.84
CA GLY A 59 3.90 0.68 -28.48
C GLY A 59 2.50 0.32 -28.00
N SER A 60 2.11 -0.96 -27.99
CA SER A 60 0.84 -1.39 -27.40
C SER A 60 0.86 -1.22 -25.89
N LEU A 61 -0.25 -0.74 -25.32
CA LEU A 61 -0.38 -0.63 -23.87
C LEU A 61 -0.94 -1.93 -23.28
N HIS A 62 -0.36 -2.33 -22.15
CA HIS A 62 -0.84 -3.40 -21.29
C HIS A 62 -1.25 -2.83 -19.94
N HIS A 63 -2.33 -3.38 -19.40
CA HIS A 63 -2.95 -2.93 -18.16
C HIS A 63 -2.95 -4.07 -17.14
N ASP A 64 -2.46 -3.81 -15.95
CA ASP A 64 -2.71 -4.60 -14.76
C ASP A 64 -3.59 -3.77 -13.83
N ILE A 65 -4.78 -4.28 -13.49
CA ILE A 65 -5.68 -3.64 -12.54
C ILE A 65 -5.61 -4.40 -11.23
N HIS A 66 -5.13 -3.76 -10.18
CA HIS A 66 -5.11 -4.31 -8.84
C HIS A 66 -6.21 -3.63 -8.03
N TYR A 67 -7.11 -4.40 -7.42
CA TYR A 67 -7.98 -3.86 -6.38
C TYR A 67 -7.48 -4.30 -5.02
N TRP A 68 -7.09 -3.32 -4.21
CA TRP A 68 -6.54 -3.54 -2.89
C TRP A 68 -7.63 -3.39 -1.84
N LEU A 69 -7.72 -4.37 -0.94
CA LEU A 69 -8.73 -4.47 0.10
C LEU A 69 -8.06 -4.32 1.46
N GLY A 70 -8.37 -3.21 2.13
CA GLY A 70 -7.99 -2.99 3.51
C GLY A 70 -8.63 -4.03 4.42
N LYS A 71 -7.89 -4.45 5.45
CA LYS A 71 -8.36 -5.47 6.40
C LYS A 71 -9.68 -5.06 7.10
N ASP A 72 -9.84 -3.77 7.35
CA ASP A 72 -10.98 -3.19 8.06
C ASP A 72 -11.95 -2.48 7.08
N SER A 73 -11.75 -2.64 5.76
CA SER A 73 -12.67 -2.12 4.75
C SER A 73 -14.03 -2.81 4.80
N SER A 74 -15.10 -2.06 4.53
CA SER A 74 -16.45 -2.58 4.63
C SER A 74 -16.80 -3.49 3.45
N GLN A 75 -17.74 -4.43 3.67
CA GLN A 75 -18.08 -5.45 2.68
C GLN A 75 -18.67 -4.86 1.40
N ASP A 76 -19.44 -3.79 1.53
CA ASP A 76 -20.05 -3.04 0.45
C ASP A 76 -19.00 -2.28 -0.38
N GLU A 77 -18.00 -1.67 0.25
CA GLU A 77 -16.85 -1.07 -0.47
C GLU A 77 -16.01 -2.13 -1.20
N ALA A 78 -15.75 -3.27 -0.56
CA ALA A 78 -15.04 -4.39 -1.17
C ALA A 78 -15.81 -4.98 -2.36
N GLY A 79 -17.14 -5.01 -2.31
CA GLY A 79 -17.99 -5.39 -3.42
C GLY A 79 -17.97 -4.36 -4.55
N ALA A 80 -18.05 -3.08 -4.20
CA ALA A 80 -18.05 -1.98 -5.17
C ALA A 80 -16.72 -1.89 -5.94
N VAL A 81 -15.58 -2.01 -5.27
CA VAL A 81 -14.27 -1.95 -5.93
C VAL A 81 -14.07 -3.13 -6.90
N ALA A 82 -14.61 -4.31 -6.57
CA ALA A 82 -14.57 -5.47 -7.46
C ALA A 82 -15.41 -5.25 -8.72
N ILE A 83 -16.62 -4.68 -8.58
CA ILE A 83 -17.48 -4.34 -9.72
C ILE A 83 -16.81 -3.28 -10.61
N MET A 84 -16.33 -2.19 -10.02
CA MET A 84 -15.64 -1.11 -10.75
C MET A 84 -14.40 -1.62 -11.49
N THR A 85 -13.68 -2.60 -10.93
CA THR A 85 -12.52 -3.21 -11.60
C THR A 85 -12.92 -3.96 -12.87
N VAL A 86 -14.06 -4.66 -12.86
CA VAL A 86 -14.59 -5.36 -14.04
C VAL A 86 -15.07 -4.36 -15.10
N GLU A 87 -15.75 -3.30 -14.68
CA GLU A 87 -16.20 -2.22 -15.58
C GLU A 87 -15.00 -1.51 -16.23
N LEU A 88 -13.96 -1.22 -15.45
CA LEU A 88 -12.72 -0.62 -15.94
C LEU A 88 -12.00 -1.52 -16.94
N ASP A 89 -11.87 -2.82 -16.67
CA ASP A 89 -11.29 -3.76 -17.64
C ASP A 89 -12.09 -3.78 -18.96
N SER A 90 -13.42 -3.87 -18.87
CA SER A 90 -14.29 -3.80 -20.06
C SER A 90 -14.06 -2.52 -20.86
N ALA A 91 -13.95 -1.36 -20.19
CA ALA A 91 -13.71 -0.08 -20.84
C ALA A 91 -12.30 0.04 -21.46
N LEU A 92 -11.31 -0.67 -20.91
CA LEU A 92 -9.96 -0.81 -21.45
C LEU A 92 -9.84 -1.90 -22.53
N GLY A 93 -10.97 -2.46 -22.96
CA GLY A 93 -11.07 -3.44 -24.05
C GLY A 93 -10.96 -4.90 -23.61
N GLY A 94 -11.17 -5.20 -22.33
CA GLY A 94 -11.30 -6.57 -21.80
C GLY A 94 -10.02 -7.40 -21.87
N ARG A 95 -8.86 -6.75 -21.79
CA ARG A 95 -7.53 -7.37 -21.91
C ARG A 95 -6.64 -7.11 -20.70
N ALA A 96 -7.14 -6.39 -19.69
CA ALA A 96 -6.37 -6.13 -18.49
C ALA A 96 -6.28 -7.42 -17.65
N VAL A 97 -5.17 -7.60 -16.95
CA VAL A 97 -5.08 -8.65 -15.92
C VAL A 97 -5.56 -8.06 -14.61
N GLN A 98 -6.55 -8.69 -13.98
CA GLN A 98 -7.12 -8.26 -12.72
C GLN A 98 -6.50 -9.01 -11.54
N TYR A 99 -6.10 -8.30 -10.49
CA TYR A 99 -5.51 -8.87 -9.28
C TYR A 99 -6.31 -8.43 -8.05
N ARG A 100 -6.63 -9.40 -7.21
CA ARG A 100 -7.18 -9.16 -5.87
C ARG A 100 -6.04 -9.06 -4.87
N GLU A 101 -5.80 -7.88 -4.33
CA GLU A 101 -4.75 -7.64 -3.36
C GLU A 101 -5.36 -7.48 -1.97
N VAL A 102 -5.18 -8.47 -1.10
CA VAL A 102 -5.65 -8.37 0.30
C VAL A 102 -4.53 -7.86 1.16
N GLN A 103 -4.82 -6.92 2.07
CA GLN A 103 -3.83 -6.41 3.01
C GLN A 103 -3.04 -7.53 3.71
N GLY A 104 -1.70 -7.44 3.65
CA GLY A 104 -0.78 -8.42 4.22
C GLY A 104 -0.59 -9.70 3.39
N HIS A 105 -1.28 -9.82 2.26
CA HIS A 105 -1.20 -10.95 1.33
C HIS A 105 -1.06 -10.46 -0.12
N GLU A 106 -0.57 -9.23 -0.31
CA GLU A 106 -0.36 -8.64 -1.62
C GLU A 106 0.65 -9.43 -2.43
N THR A 107 0.42 -9.50 -3.74
CA THR A 107 1.33 -10.13 -4.68
C THR A 107 2.67 -9.41 -4.73
N GLU A 108 3.74 -10.14 -5.04
CA GLU A 108 5.06 -9.51 -5.23
C GLU A 108 5.06 -8.46 -6.34
N LYS A 109 4.19 -8.65 -7.34
CA LYS A 109 4.02 -7.71 -8.45
C LYS A 109 3.46 -6.37 -7.96
N PHE A 110 2.39 -6.39 -7.17
CA PHE A 110 1.84 -5.18 -6.56
C PHE A 110 2.86 -4.48 -5.66
N LEU A 111 3.50 -5.23 -4.76
CA LEU A 111 4.53 -4.68 -3.86
C LEU A 111 5.72 -4.08 -4.61
N SER A 112 6.03 -4.57 -5.83
CA SER A 112 7.15 -4.05 -6.62
C SER A 112 6.95 -2.59 -7.07
N TYR A 113 5.70 -2.12 -7.12
CA TYR A 113 5.35 -0.78 -7.57
C TYR A 113 5.67 0.31 -6.54
N PHE A 114 5.71 -0.05 -5.26
CA PHE A 114 5.85 0.89 -4.15
C PHE A 114 7.17 0.64 -3.42
N LYS A 115 8.06 1.63 -3.48
CA LYS A 115 9.38 1.55 -2.84
C LYS A 115 9.46 2.45 -1.61
N PRO A 116 10.10 1.98 -0.52
CA PRO A 116 10.67 0.64 -0.34
C PRO A 116 9.62 -0.43 0.04
N CYS A 117 8.45 -0.01 0.52
CA CYS A 117 7.36 -0.89 0.92
C CYS A 117 6.04 -0.11 0.97
N ILE A 118 4.95 -0.84 1.17
CA ILE A 118 3.69 -0.28 1.66
C ILE A 118 3.60 -0.54 3.17
N ILE A 119 3.13 0.45 3.93
CA ILE A 119 2.82 0.32 5.35
C ILE A 119 1.41 0.87 5.54
N PRO A 120 0.37 -0.01 5.54
CA PRO A 120 -1.00 0.44 5.72
C PRO A 120 -1.19 1.21 7.02
N GLN A 121 -1.87 2.34 6.93
CA GLN A 121 -2.21 3.21 8.05
C GLN A 121 -3.56 2.79 8.65
N GLU A 122 -3.77 3.05 9.93
CA GLU A 122 -5.07 2.84 10.57
C GLU A 122 -6.06 3.94 10.14
N GLY A 123 -7.35 3.63 10.20
CA GLY A 123 -8.42 4.55 9.78
C GLY A 123 -8.81 4.38 8.32
N GLY A 124 -9.41 5.43 7.76
CA GLY A 124 -10.04 5.46 6.44
C GLY A 124 -11.13 6.53 6.34
N VAL A 125 -11.85 6.56 5.22
CA VAL A 125 -12.93 7.52 4.91
C VAL A 125 -14.00 7.51 6.00
N ALA A 126 -14.50 6.32 6.37
CA ALA A 126 -15.56 6.17 7.37
C ALA A 126 -15.16 6.71 8.76
N SER A 127 -13.87 6.68 9.08
CA SER A 127 -13.33 7.21 10.35
C SER A 127 -13.01 8.71 10.30
N GLY A 128 -13.26 9.39 9.18
CA GLY A 128 -12.99 10.81 8.99
C GLY A 128 -11.52 11.16 8.75
N PHE A 129 -10.66 10.16 8.50
CA PHE A 129 -9.26 10.36 8.14
C PHE A 129 -9.15 10.77 6.66
N ASN A 130 -9.40 12.06 6.42
CA ASN A 130 -9.28 12.69 5.09
C ASN A 130 -8.00 13.51 4.92
N HIS A 131 -7.23 13.73 6.00
CA HIS A 131 -5.99 14.50 5.97
C HIS A 131 -5.07 14.11 7.13
N VAL A 132 -3.77 14.00 6.83
CA VAL A 132 -2.69 13.88 7.82
C VAL A 132 -2.58 15.24 8.52
N LYS A 133 -3.19 15.38 9.69
CA LYS A 133 -2.82 16.50 10.60
C LYS A 133 -1.36 16.31 10.99
N PRO A 134 -0.60 17.39 11.28
CA PRO A 134 0.73 17.24 11.89
C PRO A 134 0.56 16.56 13.24
N GLU A 135 0.72 15.25 13.26
CA GLU A 135 0.64 14.47 14.47
C GLU A 135 1.92 14.67 15.28
N LYS A 136 1.76 14.76 16.60
CA LYS A 136 2.86 14.49 17.52
C LYS A 136 3.45 13.12 17.17
N HIS A 137 4.78 12.99 17.25
CA HIS A 137 5.42 11.71 16.99
C HIS A 137 4.75 10.61 17.83
N GLN A 138 4.35 9.53 17.17
CA GLN A 138 3.73 8.39 17.81
C GLN A 138 4.72 7.24 17.79
N THR A 139 4.93 6.60 18.94
CA THR A 139 5.72 5.36 19.00
C THR A 139 5.02 4.27 18.21
N ARG A 140 5.73 3.67 17.24
CA ARG A 140 5.18 2.65 16.33
C ARG A 140 6.12 1.45 16.31
N LEU A 141 5.54 0.26 16.39
CA LEU A 141 6.26 -0.99 16.20
C LEU A 141 5.86 -1.59 14.85
N TYR A 142 6.85 -1.98 14.07
CA TYR A 142 6.67 -2.63 12.77
C TYR A 142 7.30 -4.01 12.79
N ILE A 143 6.71 -4.92 12.01
CA ILE A 143 7.23 -6.25 11.73
C ILE A 143 7.47 -6.40 10.23
N CYS A 144 8.64 -6.89 9.86
CA CYS A 144 8.97 -7.28 8.49
C CYS A 144 8.79 -8.79 8.35
N LYS A 145 7.87 -9.21 7.48
CA LYS A 145 7.59 -10.61 7.14
C LYS A 145 7.78 -10.80 5.64
N GLY A 146 8.85 -11.47 5.24
CA GLY A 146 9.26 -11.51 3.84
C GLY A 146 9.36 -10.10 3.22
N LYS A 147 8.47 -9.77 2.27
CA LYS A 147 8.41 -8.46 1.60
C LYS A 147 7.40 -7.49 2.23
N HIS A 148 6.57 -7.97 3.15
CA HIS A 148 5.50 -7.22 3.79
C HIS A 148 5.99 -6.52 5.05
N VAL A 149 5.41 -5.35 5.32
CA VAL A 149 5.71 -4.55 6.50
C VAL A 149 4.39 -4.17 7.14
N VAL A 150 4.22 -4.56 8.40
CA VAL A 150 2.94 -4.39 9.11
C VAL A 150 3.18 -3.63 10.41
N ARG A 151 2.33 -2.65 10.70
CA ARG A 151 2.30 -2.00 12.01
C ARG A 151 1.61 -2.95 13.01
N VAL A 152 2.22 -3.10 14.18
CA VAL A 152 1.74 -4.00 15.24
C VAL A 152 1.69 -3.27 16.60
N PRO A 153 0.93 -3.77 17.58
CA PRO A 153 0.89 -3.20 18.91
C PRO A 153 2.29 -3.19 19.55
N PHE A 154 2.66 -2.07 20.17
CA PHE A 154 3.89 -1.94 20.94
C PHE A 154 3.75 -2.71 22.27
N ALA A 155 3.96 -4.02 22.20
CA ALA A 155 3.86 -4.94 23.32
C ALA A 155 4.93 -6.01 23.24
N ARG A 156 5.45 -6.44 24.40
CA ARG A 156 6.45 -7.52 24.46
C ARG A 156 5.94 -8.83 23.86
N SER A 157 4.65 -9.11 24.00
CA SER A 157 3.99 -10.30 23.46
C SER A 157 3.99 -10.36 21.92
N THR A 158 4.25 -9.25 21.25
CA THR A 158 4.37 -9.18 19.79
C THR A 158 5.72 -9.71 19.29
N LEU A 159 6.76 -9.66 20.13
CA LEU A 159 8.13 -10.03 19.74
C LEU A 159 8.30 -11.55 19.67
N ASN A 160 9.09 -12.01 18.71
CA ASN A 160 9.51 -13.40 18.55
C ASN A 160 10.93 -13.48 17.98
N HIS A 161 11.46 -14.69 17.82
CA HIS A 161 12.80 -14.94 17.29
C HIS A 161 12.85 -15.18 15.77
N ASP A 162 11.69 -15.22 15.11
CA ASP A 162 11.56 -15.59 13.70
C ASP A 162 11.47 -14.38 12.77
N ASP A 163 11.04 -13.23 13.27
CA ASP A 163 10.80 -12.03 12.48
C ASP A 163 11.81 -10.89 12.78
N VAL A 164 11.80 -9.84 11.95
CA VAL A 164 12.52 -8.59 12.21
C VAL A 164 11.55 -7.49 12.63
N PHE A 165 11.90 -6.79 13.70
CA PHE A 165 11.08 -5.75 14.30
C PHE A 165 11.79 -4.39 14.22
N ILE A 166 11.02 -3.34 13.94
CA ILE A 166 11.49 -1.96 13.92
C ILE A 166 10.63 -1.16 14.88
N LEU A 167 11.23 -0.63 15.93
CA LEU A 167 10.59 0.27 16.88
C LEU A 167 10.99 1.70 16.54
N ASP A 168 10.01 2.45 16.05
CA ASP A 168 10.08 3.88 15.81
C ASP A 168 9.70 4.65 17.09
N THR A 169 10.64 5.43 17.62
CA THR A 169 10.43 6.32 18.77
C THR A 169 10.89 7.72 18.42
N GLU A 170 10.47 8.73 19.17
CA GLU A 170 10.69 10.15 18.84
C GLU A 170 12.18 10.51 18.66
N SER A 171 13.08 9.87 19.40
CA SER A 171 14.51 10.20 19.40
C SER A 171 15.40 9.14 18.77
N LYS A 172 14.89 7.93 18.55
CA LYS A 172 15.70 6.79 18.09
C LYS A 172 14.85 5.72 17.41
N ILE A 173 15.42 5.11 16.37
CA ILE A 173 14.86 3.93 15.72
C ILE A 173 15.66 2.71 16.18
N PHE A 174 14.97 1.68 16.68
CA PHE A 174 15.58 0.43 17.09
C PHE A 174 15.21 -0.69 16.12
N GLN A 175 16.20 -1.43 15.65
CA GLN A 175 15.98 -2.67 14.90
C GLN A 175 16.34 -3.87 15.77
N PHE A 176 15.39 -4.77 15.97
CA PHE A 176 15.63 -6.07 16.58
C PHE A 176 15.45 -7.16 15.51
N SER A 177 16.50 -7.94 15.27
CA SER A 177 16.46 -9.04 14.31
C SER A 177 16.43 -10.36 15.07
N GLY A 178 15.33 -11.11 14.93
CA GLY A 178 15.22 -12.45 15.48
C GLY A 178 16.37 -13.35 15.02
N SER A 179 16.76 -14.31 15.87
CA SER A 179 17.85 -15.23 15.55
C SER A 179 17.55 -16.09 14.31
N ASN A 180 16.28 -16.38 14.07
CA ASN A 180 15.79 -17.23 12.99
C ASN A 180 15.26 -16.43 11.78
N SER A 181 15.33 -15.09 11.82
CA SER A 181 14.84 -14.25 10.72
C SER A 181 15.65 -14.44 9.45
N SER A 182 14.99 -14.38 8.30
CA SER A 182 15.60 -14.55 6.99
C SER A 182 16.49 -13.35 6.58
N ILE A 183 17.39 -13.60 5.61
CA ILE A 183 18.21 -12.55 5.00
C ILE A 183 17.32 -11.51 4.29
N GLN A 184 16.24 -11.97 3.68
CA GLN A 184 15.26 -11.14 2.97
C GLN A 184 14.57 -10.16 3.93
N GLU A 185 14.14 -10.62 5.11
CA GLU A 185 13.52 -9.78 6.12
C GLU A 185 14.50 -8.76 6.70
N ARG A 186 15.75 -9.19 6.97
CA ARG A 186 16.81 -8.28 7.43
C ARG A 186 17.12 -7.20 6.40
N ALA A 187 17.19 -7.55 5.12
CA ALA A 187 17.40 -6.59 4.05
C ALA A 187 16.21 -5.62 3.91
N LYS A 188 14.98 -6.13 3.95
CA LYS A 188 13.77 -5.31 3.94
C LYS A 188 13.75 -4.34 5.12
N ALA A 189 14.11 -4.80 6.31
CA ALA A 189 14.12 -3.97 7.51
C ALA A 189 15.08 -2.77 7.38
N LEU A 190 16.25 -2.94 6.76
CA LEU A 190 17.17 -1.82 6.51
C LEU A 190 16.55 -0.75 5.61
N GLU A 191 15.85 -1.15 4.54
CA GLU A 191 15.13 -0.21 3.67
C GLU A 191 14.00 0.52 4.43
N VAL A 192 13.29 -0.20 5.30
CA VAL A 192 12.17 0.35 6.10
C VAL A 192 12.67 1.31 7.17
N VAL A 193 13.77 1.00 7.86
CA VAL A 193 14.40 1.90 8.84
C VAL A 193 14.76 3.23 8.19
N GLN A 194 15.36 3.17 6.98
CA GLN A 194 15.71 4.39 6.26
C GLN A 194 14.45 5.17 5.83
N TYR A 195 13.42 4.48 5.34
CA TYR A 195 12.13 5.10 5.03
C TYR A 195 11.48 5.80 6.23
N ILE A 196 11.45 5.16 7.40
CA ILE A 196 10.91 5.73 8.64
C ILE A 196 11.70 6.97 9.03
N LYS A 197 13.04 6.90 8.97
CA LYS A 197 13.92 8.02 9.27
C LYS A 197 13.67 9.21 8.35
N ASP A 198 13.50 8.99 7.05
CA ASP A 198 13.25 10.06 6.09
C ASP A 198 11.82 10.62 6.20
N THR A 199 10.84 9.76 6.51
CA THR A 199 9.42 10.13 6.52
C THR A 199 8.98 10.78 7.82
N TYR A 200 9.48 10.31 8.97
CA TYR A 200 8.99 10.70 10.29
C TYR A 200 10.01 11.47 11.13
N HIS A 201 11.27 11.56 10.67
CA HIS A 201 12.36 12.20 11.40
C HIS A 201 13.18 13.17 10.54
N ASP A 202 12.69 13.57 9.37
CA ASP A 202 13.40 14.48 8.44
C ASP A 202 14.84 14.05 8.13
N GLY A 203 15.09 12.74 8.08
CA GLY A 203 16.42 12.17 7.85
C GLY A 203 17.35 12.23 9.07
N LYS A 204 16.87 12.68 10.23
CA LYS A 204 17.67 12.97 11.44
C LYS A 204 17.17 12.15 12.64
N CYS A 205 17.56 10.88 12.67
CA CYS A 205 17.33 10.00 13.81
C CYS A 205 18.47 8.99 13.95
N ASP A 206 18.82 8.66 15.19
CA ASP A 206 19.79 7.62 15.49
C ASP A 206 19.16 6.24 15.25
N ILE A 207 19.98 5.30 14.77
CA ILE A 207 19.57 3.92 14.52
C ILE A 207 20.40 3.01 15.42
N ALA A 208 19.75 2.15 16.19
CA ALA A 208 20.40 1.17 17.05
C ALA A 208 19.93 -0.25 16.73
N ALA A 209 20.89 -1.18 16.59
CA ALA A 209 20.59 -2.61 16.53
C ALA A 209 20.54 -3.18 17.95
N VAL A 210 19.51 -3.97 18.26
CA VAL A 210 19.29 -4.60 19.57
C VAL A 210 19.66 -6.09 19.48
N GLY A 211 20.47 -6.59 20.41
CA GLY A 211 20.81 -8.02 20.53
C GLY A 211 22.07 -8.46 19.77
N LYS A 212 23.11 -7.62 19.75
CA LYS A 212 24.48 -8.10 19.50
C LYS A 212 25.13 -8.54 20.81
#